data_AF-A0A645IFR3-F1
#
_entry.id   AF-A0A645IFR3-F1
#
_cell.length_a   1.000
_cell.length_b   1.000
_cell.length_c   1.000
_cell.angle_alpha   90.00
_cell.angle_beta   90.00
_cell.angle_gamma   90.00
#
_symmetry.space_group_name_H-M   'P 1'
#
loop_
_entity.id
_entity.type
_entity.pdbx_description
1 polymer ?
#
loop_
_entity_poly.entity_id
_entity_poly.type
_entity_poly.pdbx_seq_one_letter_code
_entity_poly.pdbx_strand_id
1 'polypeptide(L)'
;MTIPKELYEAAKTDGANSATCFFKITLPMLKPVLTFVMLFSTVMTIGDFNTVYVISKGGPINSTHLLPTLAYQIGLITGNLGRGAATALFIFPVLLVVVYFQLKMAKDKYNW
;
A
#
# COMPACT_ATOMS: atom_id res chain seq x y z
N MET A 1 -20.84 10.55 -2.38
CA MET A 1 -21.75 10.95 -3.47
C MET A 1 -21.10 10.58 -4.80
N THR A 2 -21.24 9.34 -5.27
CA THR A 2 -20.69 8.92 -6.60
C THR A 2 -21.34 7.67 -7.19
N ILE A 3 -22.06 6.83 -6.42
CA ILE A 3 -22.81 5.70 -6.99
C ILE A 3 -24.26 6.14 -7.21
N PRO A 4 -24.76 6.21 -8.46
CA PRO A 4 -26.16 6.54 -8.76
C PRO A 4 -27.08 5.55 -8.04
N LYS A 5 -28.07 6.07 -7.31
CA LYS A 5 -29.07 5.23 -6.61
C LYS A 5 -29.82 4.31 -7.57
N GLU A 6 -30.00 4.77 -8.81
CA GLU A 6 -30.61 4.05 -9.93
C GLU A 6 -29.99 2.66 -10.15
N LEU A 7 -28.66 2.49 -9.98
CA LEU A 7 -28.01 1.19 -10.14
C LEU A 7 -28.37 0.21 -9.02
N TYR A 8 -28.58 0.70 -7.80
CA TYR A 8 -29.04 -0.14 -6.69
C TYR A 8 -30.54 -0.43 -6.78
N GLU A 9 -31.33 0.52 -7.30
CA GLU A 9 -32.77 0.35 -7.49
C GLU A 9 -33.06 -0.67 -8.60
N ALA A 10 -32.34 -0.59 -9.73
CA ALA A 10 -32.40 -1.62 -10.78
C ALA A 10 -31.97 -3.00 -10.26
N ALA A 11 -30.87 -3.07 -9.49
CA ALA A 11 -30.41 -4.34 -8.92
C ALA A 11 -31.39 -4.94 -7.90
N LYS A 12 -32.14 -4.10 -7.16
CA LYS A 12 -33.23 -4.56 -6.28
C LYS A 12 -34.42 -5.09 -7.09
N THR A 13 -34.77 -4.44 -8.19
CA THR A 13 -35.82 -4.91 -9.12
C THR A 13 -35.43 -6.25 -9.75
N ASP A 14 -34.14 -6.48 -10.03
CA ASP A 14 -33.60 -7.75 -10.53
C ASP A 14 -33.41 -8.83 -9.44
N GLY A 15 -33.81 -8.58 -8.19
CA GLY A 15 -33.71 -9.54 -7.09
C GLY A 15 -32.27 -9.80 -6.58
N ALA A 16 -31.32 -8.91 -6.87
CA ALA A 16 -29.95 -9.06 -6.41
C ALA A 16 -29.83 -8.89 -4.88
N ASN A 17 -29.22 -9.90 -4.22
CA ASN A 17 -28.90 -9.83 -2.80
C ASN A 17 -27.84 -8.75 -2.50
N SER A 18 -27.82 -8.21 -1.27
CA SER A 18 -26.92 -7.11 -0.86
C SER A 18 -25.43 -7.41 -1.08
N ALA A 19 -25.01 -8.66 -0.92
CA ALA A 19 -23.65 -9.09 -1.22
C ALA A 19 -23.33 -9.00 -2.73
N THR A 20 -24.28 -9.39 -3.58
CA THR A 20 -24.15 -9.29 -5.05
C THR A 20 -24.02 -7.83 -5.48
N CYS A 21 -24.81 -6.92 -4.90
CA CYS A 21 -24.68 -5.48 -5.14
C CYS A 21 -23.31 -4.95 -4.68
N PHE A 22 -22.80 -5.40 -3.54
CA PHE A 22 -21.47 -4.98 -3.07
C PHE A 22 -20.35 -5.39 -4.03
N PHE A 23 -20.28 -6.67 -4.41
CA PHE A 23 -19.19 -7.18 -5.25
C PHE A 23 -19.31 -6.78 -6.72
N LYS A 24 -20.53 -6.61 -7.26
CA LYS A 24 -20.75 -6.29 -8.69
C LYS A 24 -20.97 -4.81 -8.99
N ILE A 25 -21.35 -3.99 -8.00
CA ILE A 25 -21.65 -2.57 -8.21
C ILE A 25 -20.69 -1.72 -7.37
N THR A 26 -20.73 -1.83 -6.05
CA THR A 26 -19.94 -0.96 -5.15
C THR A 26 -18.43 -1.12 -5.36
N LEU A 27 -17.93 -2.36 -5.29
CA LEU A 27 -16.51 -2.68 -5.37
C LEU A 27 -15.89 -2.27 -6.72
N PRO A 28 -16.47 -2.57 -7.89
CA PRO A 28 -15.90 -2.15 -9.17
C PRO A 28 -15.96 -0.63 -9.38
N MET A 29 -16.99 0.05 -8.89
CA MET A 29 -17.06 1.52 -8.99
C MET A 29 -16.05 2.22 -8.08
N LEU A 30 -15.68 1.61 -6.95
CA LEU A 30 -14.65 2.13 -6.05
C LEU A 30 -13.22 1.72 -6.45
N LYS A 31 -13.03 0.74 -7.34
CA LYS A 31 -11.70 0.28 -7.80
C LYS A 31 -10.70 1.39 -8.14
N PRO A 32 -11.03 2.43 -8.95
CA PRO A 32 -10.05 3.45 -9.29
C PRO A 32 -9.57 4.20 -8.05
N VAL A 33 -10.47 4.57 -7.14
CA VAL A 33 -10.12 5.23 -5.88
C VAL A 33 -9.33 4.29 -4.97
N LEU A 34 -9.76 3.03 -4.83
CA LEU A 34 -9.06 2.01 -4.02
C LEU A 34 -7.64 1.75 -4.51
N THR A 35 -7.41 1.83 -5.82
CA THR A 35 -6.07 1.68 -6.41
C THR A 35 -5.14 2.79 -5.93
N PHE A 36 -5.57 4.04 -5.99
CA PHE A 36 -4.78 5.17 -5.48
C PHE A 36 -4.56 5.06 -3.98
N VAL A 37 -5.60 4.75 -3.20
CA VAL A 37 -5.49 4.58 -1.75
C VAL A 37 -4.51 3.45 -1.41
N MET A 38 -4.55 2.31 -2.09
CA MET A 38 -3.60 1.23 -1.88
C MET A 38 -2.17 1.64 -2.25
N LEU A 39 -1.97 2.38 -3.34
CA LEU A 39 -0.66 2.92 -3.71
C LEU A 39 -0.08 3.79 -2.60
N PHE A 40 -0.81 4.83 -2.19
CA PHE A 40 -0.37 5.72 -1.12
C PHE A 40 -0.17 4.98 0.20
N SER A 41 -1.11 4.12 0.59
CA SER A 41 -0.99 3.33 1.81
C SER A 41 0.26 2.45 1.79
N THR A 42 0.56 1.80 0.67
CA THR A 42 1.73 0.91 0.56
C THR A 42 3.04 1.69 0.70
N VAL A 43 3.15 2.84 0.01
CA VAL A 43 4.33 3.71 0.11
C VAL A 43 4.54 4.19 1.55
N MET A 44 3.46 4.63 2.20
CA MET A 44 3.51 5.11 3.59
C MET A 44 3.88 3.98 4.57
N THR A 45 3.31 2.79 4.40
CA THR A 45 3.60 1.63 5.27
C THR A 45 5.05 1.15 5.14
N ILE A 46 5.60 1.06 3.92
CA ILE A 46 6.99 0.64 3.71
C ILE A 46 7.98 1.66 4.31
N GLY A 47 7.62 2.95 4.28
CA GLY A 47 8.40 4.04 4.85
C GLY A 47 8.20 4.24 6.35
N ASP A 48 7.37 3.45 7.03
CA ASP A 48 7.00 3.69 8.43
C ASP A 48 8.14 3.32 9.40
N PHE A 49 8.95 4.33 9.70
CA PHE A 49 10.02 4.24 10.68
C PHE A 49 9.48 4.13 12.11
N ASN A 50 8.42 4.88 12.43
CA ASN A 50 8.02 5.15 13.82
C ASN A 50 7.45 3.90 14.48
N THR A 51 6.56 3.19 13.76
CA THR A 51 5.92 1.98 14.27
C THR A 51 6.93 0.93 14.69
N VAL A 52 7.93 0.65 13.84
CA VAL A 52 8.97 -0.35 14.13
C VAL A 52 9.93 0.11 15.21
N TYR A 53 10.36 1.38 15.16
CA TYR A 53 11.34 1.89 16.11
C TYR A 53 10.77 1.99 17.53
N VAL A 54 9.52 2.42 17.68
CA VAL A 54 8.88 2.59 19.01
C VAL A 54 8.55 1.25 19.66
N ILE A 55 8.02 0.30 18.89
CA ILE A 55 7.52 -0.97 19.44
C ILE A 55 8.66 -1.94 19.71
N SER A 56 9.49 -2.24 18.71
CA SER A 56 10.49 -3.31 18.81
C SER A 56 11.93 -2.82 18.79
N LYS A 57 12.19 -1.58 18.34
CA LYS A 57 13.52 -1.09 17.99
C LYS A 57 14.27 -2.02 17.02
N GLY A 58 13.53 -2.85 16.26
CA GLY A 58 14.07 -3.87 15.37
C GLY A 58 14.26 -5.28 15.95
N GLY A 59 13.91 -5.54 17.21
CA GLY A 59 14.05 -6.87 17.82
C GLY A 59 12.96 -7.90 17.43
N PRO A 60 13.12 -9.19 17.83
CA PRO A 60 14.32 -9.82 18.40
C PRO A 60 15.41 -10.11 17.34
N ILE A 61 16.69 -9.93 17.67
CA ILE A 61 17.84 -10.16 16.76
C ILE A 61 17.64 -9.46 15.40
N ASN A 62 17.35 -8.15 15.41
CA ASN A 62 17.21 -7.36 14.19
C ASN A 62 16.12 -7.84 13.20
N SER A 63 15.20 -8.73 13.60
CA SER A 63 14.25 -9.39 12.69
C SER A 63 13.10 -8.51 12.22
N THR A 64 12.85 -7.37 12.88
CA THR A 64 11.74 -6.47 12.53
C THR A 64 12.21 -5.19 11.86
N HIS A 65 13.51 -5.05 11.58
CA HIS A 65 14.01 -3.86 10.91
C HIS A 65 13.43 -3.71 9.50
N LEU A 66 12.98 -2.49 9.22
CA LEU A 66 12.72 -2.01 7.87
C LEU A 66 13.96 -1.26 7.38
N LEU A 67 14.05 -1.05 6.06
CA LEU A 67 15.15 -0.28 5.46
C LEU A 67 15.40 1.08 6.16
N PRO A 68 14.38 1.87 6.55
CA PRO A 68 14.58 3.11 7.30
C PRO A 68 15.17 2.90 8.70
N THR A 69 14.72 1.89 9.44
CA THR A 69 15.21 1.64 10.81
C THR A 69 16.62 1.03 10.80
N LEU A 70 16.93 0.22 9.80
CA LEU A 70 18.28 -0.30 9.57
C LEU A 70 19.26 0.81 9.16
N ALA A 71 18.85 1.70 8.26
CA ALA A 71 19.65 2.86 7.86
C ALA A 71 19.99 3.77 9.05
N TYR A 72 19.02 3.96 9.96
CA TYR A 72 19.24 4.69 11.21
C TYR A 72 20.26 4.00 12.12
N GLN A 73 20.16 2.67 12.30
CA GLN A 73 21.10 1.91 13.13
C GLN A 73 22.53 1.93 12.55
N ILE A 74 22.69 1.76 11.25
CA ILE A 74 24.01 1.76 10.61
C ILE A 74 24.59 3.19 10.54
N GLY A 75 23.75 4.17 10.20
CA GLY A 75 24.16 5.55 10.00
C GLY A 75 24.46 6.27 11.31
N LEU A 76 23.47 6.33 12.20
CA LEU A 76 23.51 7.17 13.39
C LEU A 76 24.04 6.44 14.62
N ILE A 77 23.71 5.15 14.80
CA ILE A 77 24.18 4.40 15.98
C ILE A 77 25.62 3.91 15.79
N THR A 78 25.94 3.37 14.61
CA THR A 78 27.30 2.87 14.32
C THR A 78 28.24 3.98 13.82
N GLY A 79 27.71 5.18 13.54
CA GLY A 79 28.46 6.33 13.03
C GLY A 79 28.84 6.24 11.54
N ASN A 80 28.37 5.22 10.81
CA ASN A 80 28.67 5.04 9.39
C ASN A 80 27.59 5.67 8.50
N LEU A 81 27.61 7.01 8.43
CA LEU A 81 26.63 7.79 7.66
C LEU A 81 26.57 7.37 6.19
N GLY A 82 27.70 7.05 5.56
CA GLY A 82 27.75 6.64 4.16
C GLY A 82 26.99 5.33 3.90
N ARG A 83 27.21 4.32 4.74
CA ARG A 83 26.45 3.05 4.64
C ARG A 83 24.99 3.21 5.03
N GLY A 84 24.69 4.03 6.04
CA GLY A 84 23.31 4.37 6.42
C GLY A 84 22.55 5.02 5.27
N ALA A 85 23.14 6.02 4.61
CA ALA A 85 22.56 6.70 3.46
C ALA A 85 22.35 5.76 2.27
N ALA A 86 23.34 4.92 1.94
CA ALA A 86 23.20 3.92 0.88
C ALA A 86 22.06 2.92 1.16
N THR A 87 21.91 2.50 2.43
CA THR A 87 20.81 1.62 2.87
C THR A 87 19.45 2.30 2.73
N ALA A 88 19.35 3.57 3.13
CA ALA A 88 18.12 4.35 2.95
C ALA A 88 17.75 4.51 1.48
N LEU A 89 18.74 4.80 0.61
CA LEU A 89 18.52 4.94 -0.83
C LEU A 89 18.07 3.64 -1.50
N PHE A 90 18.42 2.49 -0.92
CA PHE A 90 17.98 1.19 -1.44
C PHE A 90 16.46 0.97 -1.36
N ILE A 91 15.73 1.79 -0.61
CA ILE A 91 14.26 1.75 -0.58
C ILE A 91 13.63 2.17 -1.92
N PHE A 92 14.29 3.04 -2.68
CA PHE A 92 13.78 3.55 -3.96
C PHE A 92 13.53 2.46 -5.00
N PRO A 93 14.51 1.57 -5.35
CA PRO A 93 14.26 0.51 -6.31
C PRO A 93 13.16 -0.45 -5.83
N VAL A 94 13.09 -0.74 -4.53
CA VAL A 94 12.02 -1.60 -3.97
C VAL A 94 10.64 -0.95 -4.16
N LEU A 95 10.51 0.34 -3.84
CA LEU A 95 9.28 1.09 -4.05
C LEU A 95 8.90 1.18 -5.52
N LEU A 96 9.86 1.40 -6.41
CA LEU A 96 9.62 1.43 -7.86
C LEU A 96 9.05 0.10 -8.37
N VAL A 97 9.61 -1.03 -7.92
CA VAL A 97 9.09 -2.36 -8.28
C VAL A 97 7.66 -2.54 -7.77
N VAL A 98 7.39 -2.22 -6.51
CA VAL A 98 6.05 -2.34 -5.91
C VAL A 98 5.03 -1.47 -6.64
N VAL A 99 5.36 -0.20 -6.87
CA VAL A 99 4.48 0.74 -7.59
C VAL A 99 4.26 0.30 -9.03
N TYR A 100 5.29 -0.18 -9.73
CA TYR A 100 5.17 -0.72 -11.08
C TYR A 100 4.17 -1.90 -11.13
N PHE A 101 4.29 -2.86 -10.20
CA PHE A 101 3.36 -3.98 -10.12
C PHE A 101 1.93 -3.54 -9.78
N GLN A 102 1.76 -2.61 -8.84
CA GLN A 102 0.44 -2.09 -8.47
C GLN A 102 -0.23 -1.34 -9.64
N LEU A 103 0.51 -0.52 -10.37
CA LEU A 103 0.01 0.18 -11.55
C LEU A 103 -0.28 -0.79 -12.70
N LYS A 104 0.56 -1.81 -12.92
CA LYS A 104 0.30 -2.85 -13.93
C LYS A 104 -0.98 -3.62 -13.61
N MET A 105 -1.16 -4.05 -12.37
CA MET A 105 -2.36 -4.77 -11.92
C MET A 105 -3.62 -3.90 -12.00
N ALA A 106 -3.49 -2.59 -11.77
CA ALA A 106 -4.58 -1.64 -11.98
C ALA A 106 -4.94 -1.50 -13.47
N LYS A 107 -3.93 -1.47 -14.36
CA LYS A 107 -4.12 -1.32 -15.81
C LYS A 107 -4.70 -2.57 -16.46
N ASP A 108 -4.22 -3.76 -16.10
CA ASP A 108 -4.73 -5.04 -16.63
C ASP A 108 -6.22 -5.23 -16.30
N LYS A 109 -6.71 -4.59 -15.24
CA LYS A 109 -8.13 -4.64 -14.84
C LYS A 109 -9.01 -3.60 -15.54
N TYR A 110 -8.40 -2.67 -16.28
CA TYR A 110 -9.08 -1.61 -17.05
C TYR A 110 -9.14 -1.93 -18.56
N ASN A 111 -8.31 -2.87 -19.05
CA ASN A 111 -8.40 -3.36 -20.42
C ASN A 111 -9.50 -4.43 -20.51
N TRP A 112 -10.64 -4.05 -21.09
CA TRP A 112 -11.74 -4.94 -21.47
C TRP A 112 -11.36 -5.74 -22.71
#